data_AF-A0A6G4X7V7-F1
#
_entry.id   AF-A0A6G4X7V7-F1
#
_cell.length_a   1.000
_cell.length_b   1.000
_cell.length_c   1.000
_cell.angle_alpha   90.00
_cell.angle_beta   90.00
_cell.angle_gamma   90.00
#
_symmetry.space_group_name_H-M   'P 1'
#
loop_
_entity.id
_entity.type
_entity.pdbx_description
1 polymer ?
#
loop_
_entity_poly.entity_id
_entity_poly.type
_entity_poly.pdbx_seq_one_letter_code
_entity_poly.pdbx_strand_id
1 'polypeptide(L)' 'DPTPAPAGRPESTAPAAGGRASYIGAEDDIPDEDDPDLEESALSGHDLIVRELGATVIEEFQHE' A
#
# COMPACT_ATOMS: atom_id res chain seq x y z
N ASP A 1 -21.49 64.99 3.34
CA ASP A 1 -20.41 64.09 3.78
C ASP A 1 -20.76 62.69 3.29
N PRO A 2 -19.99 62.05 2.40
CA PRO A 2 -20.29 60.70 1.94
C PRO A 2 -19.79 59.65 2.94
N THR A 3 -20.68 58.79 3.42
CA THR A 3 -20.34 57.65 4.30
C THR A 3 -19.45 56.65 3.57
N PRO A 4 -18.34 56.16 4.16
CA PRO A 4 -17.50 55.14 3.53
C PRO A 4 -18.20 53.78 3.53
N ALA A 5 -18.16 53.09 2.39
CA ALA A 5 -18.65 51.71 2.26
C ALA A 5 -17.71 50.73 3.00
N PRO A 6 -18.21 49.63 3.59
CA PRO A 6 -17.37 48.67 4.28
C PRO A 6 -16.49 47.91 3.28
N ALA A 7 -15.18 47.98 3.48
CA ALA A 7 -14.21 47.18 2.75
C ALA A 7 -14.42 45.69 3.09
N GLY A 8 -14.68 44.88 2.06
CA GLY A 8 -14.83 43.43 2.19
C GLY A 8 -13.59 42.81 2.82
N ARG A 9 -13.78 42.04 3.89
CA ARG A 9 -12.72 41.24 4.51
C ARG A 9 -12.25 40.19 3.50
N PRO A 10 -10.93 39.96 3.31
CA PRO A 10 -10.48 38.86 2.48
C PRO A 10 -11.01 37.56 3.09
N GLU A 11 -11.83 36.85 2.32
CA GLU A 11 -12.34 35.56 2.71
C GLU A 11 -11.15 34.62 2.78
N SER A 12 -10.79 34.19 3.98
CA SER A 12 -9.76 33.18 4.17
C SER A 12 -10.30 31.90 3.55
N THR A 13 -9.75 31.53 2.39
CA THR A 13 -10.02 30.26 1.73
C THR A 13 -9.54 29.17 2.68
N ALA A 14 -10.46 28.62 3.48
CA ALA A 14 -10.20 27.40 4.21
C ALA A 14 -9.80 26.34 3.17
N PRO A 15 -8.78 25.49 3.43
CA PRO A 15 -8.50 24.38 2.53
C PRO A 15 -9.79 23.58 2.41
N ALA A 16 -10.27 23.39 1.17
CA ALA A 16 -11.40 22.51 0.90
C ALA A 16 -11.11 21.20 1.62
N ALA A 17 -12.02 20.76 2.50
CA ALA A 17 -11.86 19.53 3.26
C ALA A 17 -11.42 18.45 2.28
N GLY A 18 -10.15 18.05 2.37
CA GLY A 18 -9.54 17.13 1.43
C GLY A 18 -10.47 15.95 1.29
N GLY A 19 -10.92 15.67 0.07
CA GLY A 19 -11.79 14.53 -0.21
C GLY A 19 -11.20 13.34 0.54
N ARG A 20 -12.02 12.68 1.36
CA ARG A 20 -11.58 11.53 2.17
C ARG A 20 -10.71 10.68 1.26
N ALA A 21 -9.41 10.59 1.55
CA ALA A 21 -8.58 9.62 0.85
C ALA A 21 -9.31 8.29 1.04
N SER A 22 -9.73 7.68 -0.06
CA SER A 22 -10.45 6.42 0.01
C SER A 22 -9.55 5.46 0.78
N TYR A 23 -9.99 5.06 1.97
CA TYR A 23 -9.29 4.04 2.73
C TYR A 23 -9.50 2.75 1.95
N ILE A 24 -8.44 2.30 1.29
CA ILE A 24 -8.40 0.98 0.67
C ILE A 24 -8.37 -0.01 1.84
N GLY A 25 -9.34 -0.93 1.86
CA GLY A 25 -9.39 -1.98 2.87
C GLY A 25 -8.17 -2.89 2.75
N ALA A 26 -7.81 -3.59 3.82
CA ALA A 26 -6.71 -4.55 3.74
C ALA A 26 -7.02 -5.70 2.77
N GLU A 27 -8.32 -5.99 2.55
CA GLU A 27 -8.77 -6.95 1.54
C GLU A 27 -8.60 -6.43 0.10
N ASP A 28 -8.55 -5.12 -0.10
CA ASP A 28 -8.39 -4.49 -1.41
C ASP A 28 -6.90 -4.23 -1.75
N ASP A 29 -5.98 -4.57 -0.83
CA ASP A 29 -4.52 -4.44 -0.96
C ASP A 29 -3.86 -5.77 -1.35
N ILE A 30 -4.50 -6.50 -2.26
CA ILE A 30 -4.00 -7.76 -2.84
C ILE A 30 -3.86 -7.54 -4.35
N PRO A 31 -2.72 -7.90 -4.96
CA PRO A 31 -2.53 -7.77 -6.40
C PRO A 31 -3.48 -8.70 -7.18
N ASP A 32 -3.95 -8.24 -8.34
CA ASP A 32 -4.88 -8.98 -9.22
C ASP A 32 -4.20 -10.18 -9.88
N GLU A 33 -4.86 -11.34 -9.92
CA GLU A 33 -4.31 -12.61 -10.45
C GLU A 33 -3.78 -12.56 -11.90
N ASP A 34 -4.15 -11.52 -12.66
CA ASP A 34 -3.72 -11.27 -14.05
C ASP A 34 -2.50 -10.32 -14.15
N ASP A 35 -1.88 -9.90 -13.04
CA ASP A 35 -0.69 -9.03 -13.08
C ASP A 35 0.52 -9.78 -13.67
N PRO A 36 1.20 -9.26 -14.71
CA PRO A 36 2.41 -9.86 -15.24
C PRO A 36 3.57 -9.94 -14.23
N ASP A 37 3.54 -9.17 -13.13
CA ASP A 37 4.52 -9.31 -12.03
C ASP A 37 4.15 -10.42 -11.02
N LEU A 38 2.91 -10.93 -11.09
CA LEU A 38 2.42 -12.12 -10.40
C LEU A 38 2.78 -13.41 -11.16
N GLU A 39 3.63 -13.34 -12.19
CA GLU A 39 4.31 -14.51 -12.73
C GLU A 39 5.27 -15.10 -11.68
N GLU A 40 4.73 -15.97 -10.83
CA GLU A 40 5.47 -17.03 -10.10
C GLU A 40 6.83 -16.58 -9.52
N SER A 41 6.92 -15.40 -8.92
CA SER A 41 8.02 -15.09 -7.99
C SER A 41 7.96 -15.96 -6.72
N ALA A 42 6.99 -16.88 -6.67
CA ALA A 42 6.97 -18.06 -5.84
C ALA A 42 8.12 -19.02 -6.21
N LEU A 43 9.36 -18.55 -6.11
CA LEU A 43 10.30 -19.36 -5.37
C LEU A 43 9.55 -19.74 -4.10
N SER A 44 9.27 -21.04 -3.95
CA SER A 44 8.70 -21.57 -2.72
C SER A 44 9.46 -20.90 -1.57
N GLY A 45 8.79 -20.49 -0.48
CA GLY A 45 9.50 -19.85 0.63
C GLY A 45 10.78 -20.61 1.01
N HIS A 46 10.76 -21.93 0.82
CA HIS A 46 11.91 -22.83 0.80
C HIS A 46 13.12 -22.38 -0.05
N ASP A 47 12.93 -22.16 -1.35
CA ASP A 47 14.00 -21.80 -2.30
C ASP A 47 14.53 -20.38 -2.02
N LEU A 48 13.66 -19.48 -1.55
CA LEU A 48 14.10 -18.16 -1.07
C LEU A 48 14.95 -18.27 0.19
N ILE A 49 14.57 -19.14 1.14
CA ILE A 49 15.33 -19.37 2.38
C ILE A 49 16.71 -19.96 2.07
N VAL A 50 16.80 -20.92 1.14
CA VAL A 50 18.10 -21.49 0.71
C VAL A 50 18.98 -20.44 0.05
N ARG A 51 18.41 -19.64 -0.87
CA ARG A 51 19.18 -18.67 -1.67
C ARG A 51 19.62 -17.44 -0.89
N GLU A 52 18.74 -16.83 -0.09
CA GLU A 52 19.02 -15.53 0.54
C GLU A 52 19.76 -15.66 1.87
N LEU A 53 19.44 -16.70 2.66
CA LEU A 53 20.08 -16.92 3.96
C LEU A 53 21.24 -17.92 3.90
N GLY A 54 21.51 -18.51 2.73
CA GLY A 54 22.51 -19.57 2.57
C GLY A 54 22.17 -20.83 3.36
N ALA A 55 20.89 -21.08 3.63
CA ALA A 55 20.44 -22.21 4.43
C ALA A 55 20.60 -23.54 3.68
N THR A 56 20.75 -24.64 4.43
CA THR A 56 20.73 -26.00 3.89
C THR A 56 19.53 -26.75 4.45
N VAL A 57 18.80 -27.46 3.59
CA VAL A 57 17.61 -28.23 3.97
C VAL A 57 18.01 -29.70 4.08
N ILE A 58 17.67 -30.32 5.21
CA ILE A 58 17.85 -31.76 5.44
C ILE A 58 16.47 -32.35 5.71
N GLU A 59 16.07 -33.31 4.88
CA GLU A 59 14.85 -34.08 5.08
C GLU A 59 15.17 -35.29 5.97
N GLU A 60 14.42 -35.46 7.05
CA GLU A 60 14.51 -36.64 7.91
C GLU A 60 13.42 -37.65 7.54
N PHE A 61 13.84 -38.88 7.21
CA PHE A 61 12.93 -40.00 6.96
C PHE A 61 12.89 -40.92 8.17
N GLN A 62 11.70 -41.12 8.73
CA GLN A 62 11.46 -42.11 9.79
C GLN A 62 11.34 -43.50 9.13
N HIS A 63 12.18 -44.44 9.55
CA HIS A 63 12.08 -45.84 9.12
C HIS A 63 11.15 -46.57 10.11
N GLU A 64 10.10 -47.19 9.58
CA GLU A 64 9.13 -47.98 10.35
C GLU A 64 9.67 -49.36 10.80
#